data_AF-A0A6A6PEM8-F1
#
_entry.id   AF-A0A6A6PEM8-F1
#
_cell.length_a   1.000
_cell.length_b   1.000
_cell.length_c   1.000
_cell.angle_alpha   90.00
_cell.angle_beta   90.00
_cell.angle_gamma   90.00
#
_symmetry.space_group_name_H-M   'P 1'
#
loop_
_entity.id
_entity.type
_entity.pdbx_description
1 polymer ?
#
loop_
_entity_poly.entity_id
_entity_poly.type
_entity_poly.pdbx_seq_one_letter_code
_entity_poly.pdbx_strand_id
1 'polypeptide(L)'
;MGTPPLVQAEAFGTSGFLAFRTTKSPNETLEKKIFREKMLSVLRKARLKDKEMRILMLGLDNAGKTTIVKKIMNEDVRTVSPTLGFIIKTIEYDGYKLNIWDVGGQKTLRTYWKNYFEKTDTVIWVVDATDRARIDDCKDELHGLLQEERLLGASLLVFKNKSDVGGAMSEADVREGLDLDAIKTHRWTIMACSAMTGLNLHEGLQWVVQDAKDRLFLF
;
A
#
# COMPACT_ATOMS: atom_id res chain seq x y z
N MET A 1 48.26 -7.11 -8.54
CA MET A 1 48.14 -8.44 -9.15
C MET A 1 47.53 -9.36 -8.10
N GLY A 2 46.23 -9.63 -8.19
CA GLY A 2 45.52 -10.45 -7.20
C GLY A 2 45.81 -11.93 -7.43
N THR A 3 46.07 -12.68 -6.35
CA THR A 3 46.20 -14.13 -6.36
C THR A 3 44.87 -14.77 -6.80
N PRO A 4 44.87 -15.78 -7.70
CA PRO A 4 43.66 -16.47 -8.09
C PRO A 4 43.13 -17.35 -6.95
N PRO A 5 41.80 -17.58 -6.87
CA PRO A 5 41.20 -18.41 -5.84
C PRO A 5 41.67 -19.87 -5.96
N LEU A 6 42.01 -20.48 -4.82
CA LEU A 6 42.33 -21.90 -4.70
C LEU A 6 41.06 -22.74 -4.92
N VAL A 7 41.07 -23.54 -5.98
CA VAL A 7 40.04 -24.54 -6.28
C VAL A 7 40.47 -25.86 -5.65
N GLN A 8 39.75 -26.34 -4.64
CA GLN A 8 39.90 -27.71 -4.15
C GLN A 8 38.84 -28.59 -4.80
N ALA A 9 39.28 -29.69 -5.40
CA ALA A 9 38.42 -30.72 -5.98
C ALA A 9 38.33 -31.89 -5.00
N GLU A 10 37.10 -32.27 -4.61
CA GLU A 10 36.83 -33.54 -3.94
C GLU A 10 35.97 -34.42 -4.86
N ALA A 11 36.34 -35.69 -4.97
CA ALA A 11 35.61 -36.67 -5.76
C ALA A 11 34.57 -37.38 -4.89
N PHE A 12 33.30 -37.37 -5.31
CA PHE A 12 32.25 -38.23 -4.76
C PHE A 12 31.44 -38.87 -5.88
N GLY A 13 31.35 -40.21 -5.85
CA GLY A 13 30.25 -40.99 -6.44
C GLY A 13 30.27 -41.19 -7.97
N THR A 14 29.88 -42.40 -8.38
CA THR A 14 29.96 -43.02 -9.72
C THR A 14 29.06 -42.42 -10.82
N SER A 15 28.84 -41.11 -10.83
CA SER A 15 28.00 -40.45 -11.84
C SER A 15 28.57 -39.10 -12.28
N GLY A 16 29.78 -39.12 -12.83
CA GLY A 16 30.23 -38.32 -14.00
C GLY A 16 29.98 -36.81 -14.11
N PHE A 17 29.48 -36.08 -13.12
CA PHE A 17 29.29 -34.63 -13.17
C PHE A 17 30.19 -33.94 -12.13
N LEU A 18 31.12 -33.11 -12.63
CA LEU A 18 31.97 -32.25 -11.80
C LEU A 18 31.13 -31.04 -11.35
N ALA A 19 30.62 -31.05 -10.12
CA ALA A 19 29.95 -29.88 -9.54
C ALA A 19 30.98 -28.93 -8.91
N PHE A 20 31.29 -27.83 -9.58
CA PHE A 20 32.10 -26.75 -8.99
C PHE A 20 31.26 -25.98 -7.96
N ARG A 21 31.47 -26.24 -6.67
CA ARG A 21 30.92 -25.38 -5.61
C ARG A 21 31.88 -24.20 -5.39
N THR A 22 31.53 -23.04 -5.94
CA THR A 22 32.27 -21.80 -5.63
C THR A 22 31.89 -21.34 -4.22
N THR A 23 32.78 -21.54 -3.26
CA THR A 23 32.67 -20.88 -1.96
C THR A 23 33.00 -19.40 -2.19
N LYS A 24 31.97 -18.55 -2.34
CA LYS A 24 32.17 -17.09 -2.37
C LYS A 24 32.96 -16.68 -1.14
N SER A 25 34.00 -15.87 -1.33
CA SER A 25 34.84 -15.45 -0.20
C SER A 25 33.99 -14.64 0.80
N PRO A 26 34.25 -14.74 2.12
CA PRO A 26 33.55 -13.93 3.12
C PRO A 26 33.60 -12.42 2.83
N ASN A 27 34.69 -11.96 2.21
CA ASN A 27 34.87 -10.56 1.78
C ASN A 27 33.93 -10.16 0.64
N GLU A 28 33.67 -11.03 -0.33
CA GLU A 28 32.74 -10.74 -1.43
C GLU A 28 31.29 -10.55 -0.93
N THR A 29 30.95 -11.21 0.18
CA THR A 29 29.63 -11.12 0.81
C THR A 29 29.53 -9.85 1.67
N LEU A 30 30.60 -9.47 2.37
CA LEU A 30 30.66 -8.23 3.14
C LEU A 30 30.65 -6.98 2.24
N GLU A 31 31.40 -6.98 1.14
CA GLU A 31 31.41 -5.88 0.17
C GLU A 31 30.05 -5.71 -0.51
N LYS A 32 29.39 -6.81 -0.90
CA LYS A 32 28.00 -6.78 -1.42
C LYS A 32 27.02 -6.24 -0.40
N LYS A 33 27.18 -6.58 0.88
CA LYS A 33 26.36 -6.05 1.98
C LYS A 33 26.60 -4.55 2.17
N ILE A 34 27.86 -4.11 2.24
CA ILE A 34 28.23 -2.69 2.36
C ILE A 34 27.73 -1.88 1.16
N PHE A 35 27.86 -2.41 -0.06
CA PHE A 35 27.37 -1.77 -1.27
C PHE A 35 25.84 -1.65 -1.26
N ARG A 36 25.12 -2.72 -0.89
CA ARG A 36 23.66 -2.70 -0.72
C ARG A 36 23.23 -1.65 0.31
N GLU A 37 23.86 -1.60 1.48
CA GLU A 37 23.54 -0.62 2.52
C GLU A 37 23.81 0.82 2.04
N LYS A 38 24.94 1.06 1.39
CA LYS A 38 25.24 2.38 0.80
C LYS A 38 24.21 2.76 -0.26
N MET A 39 23.85 1.86 -1.16
CA MET A 39 22.85 2.10 -2.20
C MET A 39 21.46 2.38 -1.60
N LEU A 40 21.03 1.59 -0.62
CA LEU A 40 19.78 1.82 0.11
C LEU A 40 19.78 3.18 0.79
N SER A 41 20.90 3.59 1.41
CA SER A 41 21.01 4.91 2.05
C SER A 41 20.88 6.08 1.05
N VAL A 42 21.40 5.93 -0.18
CA VAL A 42 21.28 6.95 -1.24
C VAL A 42 19.84 7.02 -1.74
N LEU A 43 19.20 5.87 -1.97
CA LEU A 43 17.80 5.80 -2.38
C LEU A 43 16.86 6.37 -1.30
N ARG A 44 17.14 6.12 -0.01
CA ARG A 44 16.41 6.75 1.11
C ARG A 44 16.57 8.25 1.13
N LYS A 45 17.80 8.77 0.98
CA LYS A 45 18.05 10.22 0.93
C LYS A 45 17.36 10.88 -0.26
N ALA A 46 17.26 10.20 -1.40
CA ALA A 46 16.50 10.68 -2.55
C ALA A 46 14.99 10.71 -2.27
N ARG A 47 14.40 9.63 -1.74
CA ARG A 47 12.98 9.62 -1.32
C ARG A 47 12.66 10.60 -0.19
N LEU A 48 13.58 10.85 0.74
CA LEU A 48 13.40 11.84 1.80
C LEU A 48 13.39 13.28 1.27
N LYS A 49 14.04 13.54 0.14
CA LYS A 49 13.96 14.83 -0.56
C LYS A 49 12.66 14.97 -1.36
N ASP A 50 12.15 13.85 -1.86
CA ASP A 50 10.91 13.80 -2.62
C ASP A 50 9.72 13.69 -1.65
N LYS A 51 9.25 14.84 -1.14
CA LYS A 51 8.08 14.90 -0.25
C LYS A 51 6.76 14.73 -1.01
N GLU A 52 6.75 13.94 -2.07
CA GLU A 52 5.57 13.62 -2.85
C GLU A 52 5.20 12.16 -2.63
N MET A 53 3.92 11.91 -2.36
CA MET A 53 3.40 10.57 -2.11
C MET A 53 2.28 10.28 -3.08
N ARG A 54 2.28 9.07 -3.65
CA ARG A 54 1.19 8.60 -4.49
C ARG A 54 0.25 7.72 -3.69
N ILE A 55 -0.97 8.19 -3.54
CA ILE A 55 -2.03 7.50 -2.80
C ILE A 55 -3.07 7.01 -3.79
N LEU A 56 -3.42 5.73 -3.69
CA LEU A 56 -4.47 5.12 -4.48
C LEU A 56 -5.69 4.86 -3.60
N MET A 57 -6.80 5.56 -3.86
CA MET A 57 -8.04 5.40 -3.10
C MET A 57 -9.01 4.46 -3.84
N LEU A 58 -9.27 3.31 -3.23
CA LEU A 58 -10.04 2.20 -3.79
C LEU A 58 -11.05 1.63 -2.79
N GLY A 59 -11.89 0.71 -3.26
CA GLY A 59 -13.03 0.17 -2.55
C GLY A 59 -14.26 0.10 -3.45
N LEU A 60 -15.32 -0.57 -2.99
CA LEU A 60 -16.53 -0.76 -3.80
C LEU A 60 -17.22 0.57 -4.11
N ASP A 61 -18.10 0.57 -5.12
CA ASP A 61 -19.01 1.68 -5.37
C ASP A 61 -19.86 2.01 -4.14
N ASN A 62 -20.25 3.28 -4.02
CA ASN A 62 -21.00 3.84 -2.90
C ASN A 62 -20.26 3.85 -1.54
N ALA A 63 -19.01 3.36 -1.44
CA ALA A 63 -18.24 3.41 -0.21
C ALA A 63 -17.88 4.83 0.26
N GLY A 64 -17.96 5.84 -0.62
CA GLY A 64 -17.74 7.26 -0.29
C GLY A 64 -16.34 7.81 -0.59
N LYS A 65 -15.56 7.14 -1.46
CA LYS A 65 -14.20 7.55 -1.86
C LYS A 65 -14.13 9.01 -2.32
N THR A 66 -14.88 9.38 -3.35
CA THR A 66 -14.95 10.75 -3.86
C THR A 66 -15.44 11.74 -2.81
N THR A 67 -16.39 11.35 -1.96
CA THR A 67 -16.87 12.18 -0.86
C THR A 67 -15.76 12.47 0.16
N ILE A 68 -14.93 11.48 0.51
CA ILE A 68 -13.76 11.66 1.38
C ILE A 68 -12.81 12.68 0.77
N VAL A 69 -12.44 12.51 -0.50
CA VAL A 69 -11.51 13.44 -1.18
C VAL A 69 -12.08 14.85 -1.20
N LYS A 70 -13.34 15.03 -1.63
CA LYS A 70 -14.01 16.33 -1.64
C LYS A 70 -14.07 16.95 -0.25
N LYS A 71 -14.36 16.15 0.79
CA LYS A 71 -14.43 16.62 2.17
C LYS A 71 -13.08 17.15 2.66
N ILE A 72 -11.99 16.42 2.40
CA ILE A 72 -10.63 16.86 2.75
C ILE A 72 -10.26 18.15 2.01
N MET A 73 -10.70 18.29 0.76
CA MET A 73 -10.49 19.48 -0.07
C MET A 73 -11.40 20.66 0.30
N ASN A 74 -12.25 20.53 1.33
CA ASN A 74 -13.29 21.50 1.68
C ASN A 74 -14.24 21.85 0.50
N GLU A 75 -14.50 20.89 -0.38
CA GLU A 75 -15.44 21.00 -1.49
C GLU A 75 -16.86 20.55 -1.07
N ASP A 76 -17.88 20.93 -1.86
CA ASP A 76 -19.25 20.49 -1.60
C ASP A 76 -19.41 18.98 -1.78
N VAL A 77 -20.01 18.34 -0.78
CA VAL A 77 -20.25 16.89 -0.69
C VAL A 77 -21.73 16.52 -0.85
N ARG A 78 -22.64 17.50 -1.00
CA ARG A 78 -24.09 17.25 -1.10
C ARG A 78 -24.48 16.50 -2.37
N THR A 79 -23.78 16.77 -3.47
CA THR A 79 -24.01 16.12 -4.77
C THR A 79 -22.71 15.48 -5.25
N VAL A 80 -22.69 14.15 -5.21
CA VAL A 80 -21.56 13.34 -5.70
C VAL A 80 -22.14 12.21 -6.55
N SER A 81 -21.82 12.21 -7.84
CA SER A 81 -22.18 11.13 -8.75
C SER A 81 -21.12 10.02 -8.73
N PRO A 82 -21.47 8.77 -9.08
CA PRO A 82 -20.48 7.71 -9.25
C PRO A 82 -19.38 8.11 -10.23
N THR A 83 -18.12 7.93 -9.84
CA THR A 83 -16.96 8.27 -10.66
C THR A 83 -16.81 7.28 -11.82
N LEU A 84 -16.78 7.80 -13.04
CA LEU A 84 -16.42 7.06 -14.24
C LEU A 84 -14.92 7.27 -14.52
N GLY A 85 -14.11 6.23 -14.34
CA GLY A 85 -12.66 6.33 -14.46
C GLY A 85 -11.99 6.75 -13.16
N PHE A 86 -11.28 7.88 -13.16
CA PHE A 86 -10.52 8.36 -12.01
C PHE A 86 -10.47 9.89 -11.92
N ILE A 87 -10.20 10.40 -10.73
CA ILE A 87 -9.96 11.80 -10.41
C ILE A 87 -8.61 11.88 -9.67
N ILE A 88 -7.81 12.90 -9.99
CA ILE A 88 -6.57 13.19 -9.25
C ILE A 88 -6.76 14.47 -8.46
N LYS A 89 -6.44 14.43 -7.17
CA LYS A 89 -6.35 15.62 -6.32
C LYS A 89 -5.01 15.60 -5.58
N THR A 90 -4.36 16.75 -5.53
CA THR A 90 -3.13 16.93 -4.77
C THR A 90 -3.43 17.72 -3.50
N ILE A 91 -3.00 17.19 -2.36
CA ILE A 91 -3.23 17.78 -1.04
C ILE A 91 -1.89 18.04 -0.39
N GLU A 92 -1.66 19.25 0.11
CA GLU A 92 -0.49 19.53 0.94
C GLU A 92 -0.81 19.20 2.40
N TYR A 93 -0.03 18.30 3.00
CA TYR A 93 -0.21 17.86 4.37
C TYR A 93 1.15 17.64 5.05
N ASP A 94 1.42 18.36 6.15
CA ASP A 94 2.68 18.28 6.91
C ASP A 94 3.96 18.40 6.03
N GLY A 95 3.90 19.28 5.04
CA GLY A 95 4.99 19.51 4.08
C GLY A 95 5.16 18.42 3.01
N TYR A 96 4.25 17.45 2.95
CA TYR A 96 4.15 16.46 1.86
C TYR A 96 3.05 16.84 0.88
N LYS A 97 3.27 16.55 -0.41
CA LYS A 97 2.22 16.57 -1.43
C LYS A 97 1.67 15.17 -1.60
N LEU A 98 0.41 14.99 -1.24
CA LEU A 98 -0.32 13.73 -1.36
C LEU A 98 -1.12 13.75 -2.66
N ASN A 99 -0.65 13.01 -3.66
CA ASN A 99 -1.32 12.85 -4.95
C ASN A 99 -2.32 11.68 -4.83
N ILE A 100 -3.59 12.00 -4.56
CA ILE A 100 -4.66 11.04 -4.37
C ILE A 100 -5.34 10.73 -5.71
N TRP A 101 -5.28 9.46 -6.10
CA TRP A 101 -5.99 8.89 -7.24
C TRP A 101 -7.28 8.25 -6.73
N ASP A 102 -8.41 8.95 -6.85
CA ASP A 102 -9.75 8.44 -6.57
C ASP A 102 -10.30 7.72 -7.79
N VAL A 103 -10.53 6.41 -7.68
CA VAL A 103 -10.91 5.58 -8.83
C VAL A 103 -12.31 5.01 -8.64
N GLY A 104 -13.10 4.98 -9.70
CA GLY A 104 -14.45 4.42 -9.71
C GLY A 104 -14.49 2.96 -9.21
N GLY A 105 -15.46 2.66 -8.35
CA GLY A 105 -15.57 1.33 -7.70
C GLY A 105 -16.66 0.42 -8.25
N GLN A 106 -17.38 0.87 -9.29
CA GLN A 106 -18.44 0.06 -9.91
C GLN A 106 -17.85 -1.24 -10.43
N LYS A 107 -18.57 -2.35 -10.26
CA LYS A 107 -18.10 -3.69 -10.63
C LYS A 107 -17.52 -3.78 -12.05
N THR A 108 -18.16 -3.13 -13.02
CA THR A 108 -17.71 -3.08 -14.43
C THR A 108 -16.41 -2.31 -14.65
N LEU A 109 -16.02 -1.44 -13.71
CA LEU A 109 -14.82 -0.61 -13.78
C LEU A 109 -13.62 -1.20 -13.01
N ARG A 110 -13.84 -2.16 -12.10
CA ARG A 110 -12.79 -2.72 -11.23
C ARG A 110 -11.65 -3.39 -12.01
N THR A 111 -11.94 -3.94 -13.19
CA THR A 111 -10.94 -4.53 -14.11
C THR A 111 -9.88 -3.53 -14.58
N TYR A 112 -10.15 -2.22 -14.50
CA TYR A 112 -9.22 -1.16 -14.86
C TYR A 112 -8.39 -0.63 -13.69
N TRP A 113 -8.66 -1.03 -12.43
CA TRP A 113 -7.89 -0.58 -11.26
C TRP A 113 -6.39 -0.84 -11.41
N LYS A 114 -6.05 -1.97 -12.02
CA LYS A 114 -4.68 -2.39 -12.31
C LYS A 114 -3.88 -1.42 -13.18
N ASN A 115 -4.54 -0.49 -13.87
CA ASN A 115 -3.87 0.54 -14.66
C ASN A 115 -3.27 1.65 -13.77
N TYR A 116 -3.61 1.67 -12.48
CA TYR A 116 -3.24 2.74 -11.55
C TYR A 116 -2.33 2.26 -10.40
N PHE A 117 -1.83 1.03 -10.41
CA PHE A 117 -1.03 0.48 -9.28
C PHE A 117 0.41 1.00 -9.23
N GLU A 118 0.97 1.37 -10.38
CA GLU A 118 2.37 1.79 -10.48
C GLU A 118 2.74 2.92 -9.51
N LYS A 119 3.88 2.75 -8.83
CA LYS A 119 4.44 3.74 -7.89
C LYS A 119 3.51 4.14 -6.75
N THR A 120 2.64 3.25 -6.26
CA THR A 120 1.75 3.55 -5.14
C THR A 120 2.48 3.44 -3.80
N ASP A 121 2.52 4.51 -3.01
CA ASP A 121 3.09 4.47 -1.65
C ASP A 121 2.10 3.93 -0.62
N THR A 122 0.81 4.21 -0.82
CA THR A 122 -0.28 3.80 0.07
C THR A 122 -1.58 3.55 -0.69
N VAL A 123 -2.24 2.45 -0.37
CA VAL A 123 -3.61 2.18 -0.76
C VAL A 123 -4.52 2.60 0.39
N ILE A 124 -5.48 3.49 0.10
CA ILE A 124 -6.59 3.77 1.01
C ILE A 124 -7.77 2.93 0.54
N TRP A 125 -8.13 1.91 1.31
CA TRP A 125 -9.28 1.05 1.06
C TRP A 125 -10.49 1.55 1.83
N VAL A 126 -11.51 2.02 1.12
CA VAL A 126 -12.71 2.60 1.73
C VAL A 126 -13.84 1.57 1.77
N VAL A 127 -14.36 1.34 2.96
CA VAL A 127 -15.43 0.39 3.25
C VAL A 127 -16.69 1.15 3.64
N ASP A 128 -17.82 0.80 3.04
CA ASP A 128 -19.12 1.22 3.54
C ASP A 128 -19.48 0.40 4.78
N ALA A 129 -19.39 0.99 5.97
CA ALA A 129 -19.70 0.28 7.20
C ALA A 129 -21.17 -0.12 7.34
N THR A 130 -22.07 0.46 6.54
CA THR A 130 -23.50 0.13 6.58
C THR A 130 -23.85 -1.05 5.69
N ASP A 131 -22.94 -1.45 4.80
CA ASP A 131 -23.19 -2.45 3.75
C ASP A 131 -22.63 -3.83 4.12
N ARG A 132 -23.20 -4.43 5.17
CA ARG A 132 -22.82 -5.77 5.63
C ARG A 132 -22.98 -6.83 4.54
N ALA A 133 -23.96 -6.68 3.64
CA ALA A 133 -24.25 -7.65 2.61
C ALA A 133 -23.15 -7.79 1.56
N ARG A 134 -22.32 -6.75 1.35
CA ARG A 134 -21.21 -6.75 0.39
C ARG A 134 -19.84 -6.88 1.05
N ILE A 135 -19.75 -7.22 2.33
CA ILE A 135 -18.44 -7.30 3.02
C ILE A 135 -17.54 -8.40 2.42
N ASP A 136 -18.12 -9.53 2.00
CA ASP A 136 -17.36 -10.59 1.34
C ASP A 136 -16.86 -10.18 -0.07
N ASP A 137 -17.69 -9.50 -0.88
CA ASP A 137 -17.23 -8.91 -2.17
C ASP A 137 -16.11 -7.90 -1.92
N CYS A 138 -16.20 -7.13 -0.83
CA CYS A 138 -15.18 -6.17 -0.43
C CYS A 138 -13.88 -6.86 -0.01
N LYS A 139 -13.96 -7.98 0.71
CA LYS A 139 -12.82 -8.81 1.09
C LYS A 139 -12.13 -9.39 -0.14
N ASP A 140 -12.87 -10.04 -1.02
CA ASP A 140 -12.31 -10.72 -2.19
C ASP A 140 -11.56 -9.74 -3.11
N GLU A 141 -12.13 -8.54 -3.32
CA GLU A 141 -11.48 -7.48 -4.11
C GLU A 141 -10.22 -6.92 -3.42
N LEU A 142 -10.25 -6.73 -2.10
CA LEU A 142 -9.07 -6.28 -1.34
C LEU A 142 -7.94 -7.30 -1.42
N HIS A 143 -8.22 -8.57 -1.13
CA HIS A 143 -7.21 -9.62 -1.13
C HIS A 143 -6.65 -9.88 -2.53
N GLY A 144 -7.49 -9.88 -3.57
CA GLY A 144 -7.05 -9.98 -4.96
C GLY A 144 -6.14 -8.81 -5.36
N LEU A 145 -6.49 -7.59 -4.94
CA LEU A 145 -5.67 -6.40 -5.19
C LEU A 145 -4.29 -6.49 -4.51
N LEU A 146 -4.22 -6.95 -3.26
CA LEU A 146 -2.95 -7.04 -2.51
C LEU A 146 -2.02 -8.17 -3.00
N GLN A 147 -2.47 -9.01 -3.93
CA GLN A 147 -1.62 -10.00 -4.60
C GLN A 147 -0.82 -9.39 -5.78
N GLU A 148 -1.13 -8.17 -6.19
CA GLU A 148 -0.48 -7.52 -7.32
C GLU A 148 0.94 -7.05 -6.97
N GLU A 149 1.93 -7.55 -7.72
CA GLU A 149 3.35 -7.23 -7.49
C GLU A 149 3.65 -5.73 -7.47
N ARG A 150 2.89 -4.95 -8.25
CA ARG A 150 3.03 -3.49 -8.35
C ARG A 150 2.60 -2.73 -7.10
N LEU A 151 1.91 -3.40 -6.17
CA LEU A 151 1.55 -2.85 -4.87
C LEU A 151 2.45 -3.35 -3.74
N LEU A 152 3.41 -4.23 -4.04
CA LEU A 152 4.38 -4.68 -3.03
C LEU A 152 5.13 -3.49 -2.45
N GLY A 153 5.14 -3.44 -1.12
CA GLY A 153 5.76 -2.37 -0.36
C GLY A 153 4.89 -1.14 -0.15
N ALA A 154 3.68 -1.07 -0.72
CA ALA A 154 2.68 -0.09 -0.32
C ALA A 154 2.18 -0.39 1.10
N SER A 155 1.67 0.63 1.79
CA SER A 155 0.92 0.46 3.04
C SER A 155 -0.57 0.48 2.78
N LEU A 156 -1.35 -0.09 3.69
CA LEU A 156 -2.81 -0.16 3.59
C LEU A 156 -3.48 0.62 4.72
N LEU A 157 -4.21 1.68 4.38
CA LEU A 157 -5.14 2.33 5.30
C LEU A 157 -6.56 1.87 4.96
N VAL A 158 -7.24 1.20 5.89
CA VAL A 158 -8.66 0.87 5.76
C VAL A 158 -9.49 1.97 6.42
N PHE A 159 -10.23 2.72 5.60
CA PHE A 159 -11.25 3.64 6.10
C PHE A 159 -12.58 2.92 6.24
N LYS A 160 -12.99 2.70 7.49
CA LYS A 160 -14.32 2.21 7.85
C LYS A 160 -15.29 3.40 7.84
N ASN A 161 -15.78 3.75 6.65
CA ASN A 161 -16.54 4.96 6.38
C ASN A 161 -18.03 4.82 6.74
N LYS A 162 -18.74 5.96 6.82
CA LYS A 162 -20.15 6.08 7.24
C LYS A 162 -20.39 5.66 8.68
N SER A 163 -19.39 5.90 9.54
CA SER A 163 -19.48 5.60 10.98
C SER A 163 -20.48 6.49 11.72
N ASP A 164 -20.95 7.57 11.10
CA ASP A 164 -22.02 8.44 11.58
C ASP A 164 -23.43 7.85 11.41
N VAL A 165 -23.58 6.78 10.61
CA VAL A 165 -24.89 6.18 10.31
C VAL A 165 -25.20 5.06 11.29
N GLY A 166 -26.42 5.07 11.85
CA GLY A 166 -26.91 4.02 12.74
C GLY A 166 -26.88 2.64 12.07
N GLY A 167 -26.44 1.62 12.81
CA GLY A 167 -26.31 0.24 12.31
C GLY A 167 -24.98 -0.06 11.59
N ALA A 168 -24.09 0.92 11.45
CA ALA A 168 -22.75 0.71 10.91
C ALA A 168 -22.00 -0.38 11.67
N MET A 169 -21.26 -1.21 10.93
CA MET A 169 -20.32 -2.21 11.44
C MET A 169 -19.37 -1.63 12.48
N SER A 170 -19.01 -2.41 13.49
CA SER A 170 -17.91 -2.06 14.39
C SER A 170 -16.56 -2.16 13.64
N GLU A 171 -15.48 -1.60 14.21
CA GLU A 171 -14.15 -1.85 13.63
C GLU A 171 -13.76 -3.34 13.70
N ALA A 172 -14.21 -4.06 14.73
CA ALA A 172 -14.01 -5.50 14.84
C ALA A 172 -14.76 -6.25 13.73
N ASP A 173 -16.02 -5.89 13.45
CA ASP A 173 -16.82 -6.49 12.39
C ASP A 173 -16.14 -6.32 11.01
N VAL A 174 -15.60 -5.13 10.72
CA VAL A 174 -14.91 -4.87 9.44
C VAL A 174 -13.56 -5.57 9.39
N ARG A 175 -12.81 -5.59 10.51
CA ARG A 175 -11.53 -6.29 10.60
C ARG A 175 -11.68 -7.79 10.34
N GLU A 176 -12.70 -8.40 10.94
CA GLU A 176 -13.05 -9.81 10.72
C GLU A 176 -13.59 -10.02 9.31
N GLY A 177 -14.56 -9.21 8.88
CA GLY A 177 -15.21 -9.35 7.57
C GLY A 177 -14.27 -9.18 6.38
N LEU A 178 -13.21 -8.38 6.52
CA LEU A 178 -12.15 -8.24 5.51
C LEU A 178 -10.96 -9.20 5.71
N ASP A 179 -10.96 -10.00 6.78
CA ASP A 179 -9.85 -10.85 7.18
C ASP A 179 -8.50 -10.10 7.18
N LEU A 180 -8.47 -8.93 7.83
CA LEU A 180 -7.27 -8.07 7.81
C LEU A 180 -6.09 -8.73 8.53
N ASP A 181 -6.37 -9.61 9.50
CA ASP A 181 -5.34 -10.31 10.25
C ASP A 181 -4.60 -11.35 9.41
N ALA A 182 -5.19 -11.87 8.33
CA ALA A 182 -4.47 -12.71 7.37
C ALA A 182 -3.47 -11.92 6.50
N ILE A 183 -3.60 -10.59 6.40
CA ILE A 183 -2.71 -9.75 5.60
C ILE A 183 -1.37 -9.59 6.33
N LYS A 184 -0.36 -10.34 5.88
CA LYS A 184 1.03 -10.26 6.38
C LYS A 184 1.99 -9.55 5.42
N THR A 185 1.57 -9.34 4.18
CA THR A 185 2.38 -8.79 3.09
C THR A 185 2.50 -7.26 3.14
N HIS A 186 1.54 -6.58 3.78
CA HIS A 186 1.47 -5.13 3.86
C HIS A 186 1.29 -4.69 5.31
N ARG A 187 1.94 -3.58 5.70
CA ARG A 187 1.60 -2.89 6.96
C ARG A 187 0.23 -2.25 6.77
N TRP A 188 -0.66 -2.46 7.73
CA TRP A 188 -2.02 -1.93 7.64
C TRP A 188 -2.50 -1.32 8.95
N THR A 189 -3.48 -0.41 8.84
CA THR A 189 -4.31 0.05 9.96
C THR A 189 -5.75 0.18 9.49
N ILE A 190 -6.69 0.09 10.43
CA ILE A 190 -8.11 0.43 10.22
C ILE A 190 -8.45 1.66 11.04
N MET A 191 -9.32 2.51 10.50
CA MET A 191 -9.80 3.71 11.17
C MET A 191 -11.26 3.97 10.82
N ALA A 192 -12.13 4.04 11.83
CA ALA A 192 -13.47 4.56 11.64
C ALA A 192 -13.43 6.00 11.14
N CYS A 193 -14.20 6.32 10.10
CA CYS A 193 -14.29 7.68 9.58
C CYS A 193 -15.71 8.03 9.10
N SER A 194 -15.92 9.31 8.82
CA SER A 194 -17.12 9.79 8.14
C SER A 194 -16.75 10.84 7.10
N ALA A 195 -17.00 10.50 5.83
CA ALA A 195 -16.89 11.43 4.73
C ALA A 195 -17.84 12.64 4.85
N MET A 196 -18.97 12.48 5.54
CA MET A 196 -19.97 13.54 5.71
C MET A 196 -19.56 14.54 6.79
N THR A 197 -19.17 14.04 7.97
CA THR A 197 -18.80 14.91 9.09
C THR A 197 -17.35 15.37 9.02
N GLY A 198 -16.46 14.59 8.40
CA GLY A 198 -15.01 14.81 8.39
C GLY A 198 -14.27 14.04 9.50
N LEU A 199 -14.98 13.22 10.29
CA LEU A 199 -14.39 12.41 11.36
C LEU A 199 -13.22 11.58 10.83
N ASN A 200 -12.06 11.73 11.48
CA ASN A 200 -10.85 10.93 11.29
C ASN A 200 -10.21 11.00 9.89
N LEU A 201 -10.63 11.93 9.03
CA LEU A 201 -10.04 12.05 7.69
C LEU A 201 -8.61 12.60 7.75
N HIS A 202 -8.36 13.61 8.59
CA HIS A 202 -7.03 14.19 8.75
C HIS A 202 -6.10 13.25 9.51
N GLU A 203 -6.62 12.52 10.49
CA GLU A 203 -5.93 11.50 11.27
C GLU A 203 -5.47 10.35 10.35
N GLY A 204 -6.30 9.97 9.38
CA GLY A 204 -5.91 9.03 8.33
C GLY A 204 -4.75 9.55 7.48
N LEU A 205 -4.81 10.80 7.01
CA LEU A 205 -3.68 11.41 6.27
C LEU A 205 -2.41 11.52 7.10
N GLN A 206 -2.55 11.84 8.39
CA GLN A 206 -1.44 11.87 9.34
C GLN A 206 -0.77 10.50 9.43
N TRP A 207 -1.56 9.44 9.55
CA TRP A 207 -1.04 8.07 9.56
C TRP A 207 -0.30 7.74 8.28
N VAL A 208 -0.83 8.12 7.11
CA VAL A 208 -0.18 7.90 5.81
C VAL A 208 1.20 8.54 5.76
N VAL A 209 1.30 9.83 6.15
CA VAL A 209 2.58 10.55 6.17
C VAL A 209 3.54 9.96 7.19
N GLN A 210 3.05 9.62 8.39
CA GLN A 210 3.89 9.05 9.44
C GLN A 210 4.41 7.66 9.05
N ASP A 211 3.58 6.81 8.48
CA ASP A 211 3.99 5.49 8.00
C ASP A 211 5.05 5.58 6.89
N ALA A 212 4.91 6.53 5.97
CA ALA A 212 5.91 6.78 4.94
C ALA A 212 7.24 7.25 5.54
N LYS A 213 7.21 8.14 6.55
CA LYS A 213 8.41 8.52 7.30
C LYS A 213 9.04 7.29 7.96
N ASP A 214 8.27 6.51 8.71
CA ASP A 214 8.76 5.32 9.41
C ASP A 214 9.45 4.33 8.46
N ARG A 215 8.85 4.03 7.31
CA ARG A 215 9.42 3.11 6.31
C ARG A 215 10.72 3.62 5.69
N LEU A 216 10.95 4.94 5.68
CA LEU A 216 12.21 5.53 5.23
C LEU A 216 13.31 5.45 6.30
N PHE A 217 12.94 5.35 7.59
CA PHE A 217 13.87 5.29 8.72
C PHE A 217 14.08 3.88 9.30
N LEU A 218 13.21 2.91 9.00
CA LEU A 218 13.24 1.53 9.53
C LEU A 218 14.26 0.58 8.87
N PHE A 219 15.10 1.09 7.99
CA PHE A 219 16.23 0.35 7.42
C PHE A 219 17.46 1.25 7.42
#